data_AF-V6M0U9-F1
#
_entry.id   AF-V6M0U9-F1
#
_cell.length_a   1.000
_cell.length_b   1.000
_cell.length_c   1.000
_cell.angle_alpha   90.00
_cell.angle_beta   90.00
_cell.angle_gamma   90.00
#
_symmetry.space_group_name_H-M   'P 1'
#
loop_
_entity.id
_entity.type
_entity.pdbx_description
1 polymer ?
#
loop_
_entity_poly.entity_id
_entity_poly.type
_entity_poly.pdbx_seq_one_letter_code
_entity_poly.pdbx_strand_id
1 'polypeptide(L)'
;MNTNNKFLIVLLTLLVFSNGFIFIKMNGIENRFEKLQREIDSNFKEGLRLLSRSLKKDTDWGTKFDLALSHASKIQVLSDNTSYTSENNEKSRIILSYSYMLQSYFQDSQNSSIDENKQELEELIRCLDELSSNPSNIEYGKKLISLLR
;
A
#
# COMPACT_ATOMS: atom_id res chain seq x y z
N MET A 1 55.33 24.52 14.07
CA MET A 1 54.07 24.44 13.28
C MET A 1 53.40 25.80 13.29
N ASN A 2 53.28 26.42 12.12
CA ASN A 2 52.70 27.75 11.94
C ASN A 2 51.20 27.73 12.28
N THR A 3 50.67 28.79 12.91
CA THR A 3 49.31 28.84 13.47
C THR A 3 48.24 28.51 12.42
N ASN A 4 48.44 28.92 11.17
CA ASN A 4 47.57 28.60 10.03
C ASN A 4 47.45 27.09 9.75
N ASN A 5 48.53 26.32 9.91
CA ASN A 5 48.48 24.88 9.69
C ASN A 5 47.69 24.16 10.79
N LYS A 6 47.69 24.68 12.02
CA LYS A 6 46.86 24.14 13.10
C LYS A 6 45.37 24.39 12.85
N PHE A 7 45.00 25.60 12.41
CA PHE A 7 43.63 25.93 12.04
C PHE A 7 43.13 25.07 10.88
N LEU A 8 43.97 24.85 9.86
CA LEU A 8 43.62 24.04 8.70
C LEU A 8 43.38 22.57 9.06
N ILE A 9 44.21 22.00 9.95
CA ILE A 9 44.01 20.64 10.48
C ILE A 9 42.72 20.54 11.28
N VAL A 10 42.44 21.50 12.17
CA VAL A 10 41.21 21.53 12.97
C VAL A 10 39.97 21.63 12.08
N LEU A 11 40.01 22.49 11.06
CA LEU A 11 38.93 22.65 10.09
C LEU A 11 38.67 21.35 9.31
N LEU A 12 39.72 20.71 8.80
CA LEU A 12 39.62 19.42 8.10
C LEU A 12 39.05 18.32 9.00
N THR A 13 39.50 18.28 10.26
CA THR A 13 39.03 17.29 11.23
C THR A 13 37.54 17.47 11.49
N LEU A 14 37.09 18.71 11.74
CA LEU A 14 35.68 19.06 11.90
C LEU A 14 34.83 18.66 10.68
N LEU A 15 35.33 18.90 9.47
CA LEU A 15 34.66 18.56 8.21
C LEU A 15 34.49 17.04 8.04
N VAL A 16 35.51 16.26 8.39
CA VAL A 16 35.46 14.79 8.34
C VAL A 16 34.45 14.25 9.36
N PHE A 17 34.48 14.75 10.60
CA PHE A 17 33.53 14.33 11.63
C PHE A 17 32.09 14.73 11.30
N SER A 18 31.85 15.95 10.80
CA SER A 18 30.51 16.38 10.41
C SER A 18 29.96 15.54 9.26
N ASN A 19 30.76 15.29 8.22
CA ASN A 19 30.33 14.49 7.08
C ASN A 19 30.12 13.02 7.46
N GLY A 20 30.99 12.44 8.28
CA GLY A 20 30.81 11.08 8.80
C GLY A 20 29.54 10.95 9.66
N PHE A 21 29.28 11.93 10.52
CA PHE A 21 28.06 11.95 11.35
C PHE A 21 26.79 12.10 10.51
N ILE A 22 26.80 12.98 9.50
CA ILE A 22 25.67 13.14 8.57
C ILE A 22 25.44 11.85 7.79
N PHE A 23 26.48 11.20 7.27
CA PHE A 23 26.38 9.95 6.53
C PHE A 23 25.77 8.81 7.38
N ILE A 24 26.25 8.64 8.62
CA ILE A 24 25.70 7.62 9.54
C ILE A 24 24.23 7.90 9.86
N LYS A 25 23.87 9.17 10.12
CA LYS A 25 22.47 9.54 10.38
C LYS A 25 21.58 9.32 9.16
N MET A 26 22.03 9.71 7.96
CA MET A 26 21.27 9.53 6.72
C MET A 26 21.02 8.05 6.43
N ASN A 27 22.05 7.20 6.51
CA ASN A 27 21.88 5.75 6.32
C ASN A 27 20.96 5.13 7.38
N GLY A 28 21.00 5.62 8.62
CA GLY A 28 20.09 5.18 9.68
C GLY A 28 18.63 5.59 9.42
N ILE A 29 18.40 6.71 8.75
CA ILE A 29 17.09 7.22 8.36
C ILE A 29 16.56 6.46 7.13
N GLU A 30 17.40 6.24 6.12
CA GLU A 30 17.08 5.47 4.92
C GLU A 30 16.61 4.05 5.27
N ASN A 31 17.35 3.35 6.14
CA ASN A 31 16.95 2.02 6.64
C ASN A 31 15.59 2.02 7.35
N ARG A 32 15.23 3.11 8.04
CA ARG A 32 13.91 3.24 8.69
C ARG A 32 12.81 3.48 7.68
N PHE A 33 13.05 4.31 6.67
CA PHE A 33 12.09 4.54 5.58
C PHE A 33 11.85 3.28 4.77
N GLU A 34 12.90 2.55 4.38
CA GLU A 34 12.75 1.27 3.67
C GLU A 34 12.00 0.22 4.50
N LYS A 35 12.23 0.19 5.83
CA LYS A 35 11.49 -0.71 6.72
C LYS A 35 10.02 -0.31 6.80
N LEU A 36 9.73 0.97 7.00
CA LEU A 36 8.35 1.49 7.03
C LEU A 36 7.63 1.21 5.70
N GLN A 37 8.30 1.43 4.57
CA GLN A 37 7.74 1.16 3.25
C GLN A 37 7.39 -0.32 3.07
N ARG A 38 8.29 -1.22 3.48
CA ARG A 38 8.02 -2.67 3.48
C ARG A 38 6.84 -3.05 4.37
N GLU A 39 6.70 -2.40 5.52
CA GLU A 39 5.54 -2.61 6.41
C GLU A 39 4.25 -2.11 5.77
N ILE A 40 4.25 -0.95 5.11
CA ILE A 40 3.10 -0.43 4.36
C ILE A 40 2.72 -1.39 3.24
N ASP A 41 3.67 -1.84 2.43
CA ASP A 41 3.43 -2.76 1.31
C ASP A 41 2.91 -4.11 1.80
N SER A 42 3.46 -4.63 2.89
CA SER A 42 2.98 -5.85 3.54
C SER A 42 1.56 -5.67 4.07
N ASN A 43 1.27 -4.54 4.71
CA ASN A 43 -0.06 -4.24 5.23
C ASN A 43 -1.09 -4.03 4.11
N PHE A 44 -0.67 -3.49 2.96
CA PHE A 44 -1.53 -3.32 1.79
C PHE A 44 -1.97 -4.68 1.24
N LYS A 45 -1.00 -5.58 1.00
CA LYS A 45 -1.25 -6.97 0.60
C LYS A 45 -2.12 -7.71 1.61
N GLU A 46 -1.81 -7.56 2.89
CA GLU A 46 -2.59 -8.18 3.96
C GLU A 46 -4.02 -7.63 4.01
N GLY A 47 -4.21 -6.33 3.78
CA GLY A 47 -5.52 -5.71 3.66
C GLY A 47 -6.37 -6.37 2.57
N LEU A 48 -5.83 -6.51 1.36
CA LEU A 48 -6.49 -7.21 0.25
C LEU A 48 -6.83 -8.67 0.61
N ARG A 49 -5.91 -9.37 1.27
CA ARG A 49 -6.12 -10.74 1.72
C ARG A 49 -7.23 -10.85 2.77
N LEU A 50 -7.26 -9.94 3.74
CA LEU A 50 -8.29 -9.90 4.79
C LEU A 50 -9.66 -9.52 4.22
N LEU A 51 -9.70 -8.64 3.22
CA LEU A 51 -10.90 -8.32 2.48
C LEU A 51 -11.48 -9.57 1.79
N SER A 52 -10.67 -10.26 0.98
CA SER A 52 -11.06 -11.54 0.35
C SER A 52 -11.56 -12.55 1.39
N ARG A 53 -10.81 -12.74 2.49
CA ARG A 53 -11.19 -13.66 3.57
C ARG A 53 -12.52 -13.30 4.20
N SER A 54 -12.80 -12.01 4.40
CA SER A 54 -14.05 -11.56 5.02
C SER A 54 -15.25 -11.89 4.14
N LEU A 55 -15.11 -11.75 2.82
CA LEU A 55 -16.16 -12.12 1.86
C LEU A 55 -16.38 -13.64 1.79
N LYS A 56 -15.33 -14.44 2.02
CA LYS A 56 -15.41 -15.92 2.07
C LYS A 56 -15.98 -16.47 3.39
N LYS A 57 -16.05 -15.68 4.47
CA LYS A 57 -16.52 -16.18 5.76
C LYS A 57 -17.96 -16.69 5.64
N ASP A 58 -18.27 -17.76 6.36
CA ASP A 58 -19.64 -18.28 6.45
C ASP A 58 -20.38 -17.57 7.60
N THR A 59 -20.83 -16.34 7.33
CA THR A 59 -21.59 -15.48 8.25
C THR A 59 -22.69 -14.74 7.49
N ASP A 60 -23.56 -14.00 8.19
CA ASP A 60 -24.54 -13.14 7.54
C ASP A 60 -23.85 -12.05 6.70
N TRP A 61 -24.56 -11.59 5.66
CA TRP A 61 -24.01 -10.63 4.69
C TRP A 61 -23.65 -9.29 5.32
N GLY A 62 -24.47 -8.78 6.26
CA GLY A 62 -24.21 -7.51 6.95
C GLY A 62 -22.87 -7.53 7.69
N THR A 63 -22.60 -8.59 8.45
CA THR A 63 -21.31 -8.78 9.12
C THR A 63 -20.15 -8.90 8.12
N LYS A 64 -20.33 -9.61 6.99
CA LYS A 64 -19.28 -9.67 5.95
C LYS A 64 -19.00 -8.28 5.37
N PHE A 65 -20.06 -7.51 5.13
CA PHE A 65 -20.02 -6.19 4.52
C PHE A 65 -19.31 -5.18 5.43
N ASP A 66 -19.63 -5.16 6.73
CA ASP A 66 -18.95 -4.28 7.71
C ASP A 66 -17.46 -4.59 7.83
N LEU A 67 -17.10 -5.87 7.86
CA LEU A 67 -15.70 -6.31 7.88
C LEU A 67 -14.99 -5.93 6.56
N ALA A 68 -15.66 -6.13 5.43
CA ALA A 68 -15.13 -5.77 4.12
C ALA A 68 -14.92 -4.26 4.00
N LEU A 69 -15.86 -3.42 4.45
CA LEU A 69 -15.72 -1.97 4.48
C LEU A 69 -14.53 -1.53 5.32
N SER A 70 -14.35 -2.11 6.51
CA SER A 70 -13.20 -1.80 7.37
C SER A 70 -11.86 -2.07 6.67
N HIS A 71 -11.76 -3.23 6.00
CA HIS A 71 -10.56 -3.58 5.25
C HIS A 71 -10.37 -2.72 3.99
N ALA A 72 -11.44 -2.44 3.24
CA ALA A 72 -11.41 -1.58 2.06
C ALA A 72 -10.98 -0.15 2.39
N SER A 73 -11.49 0.42 3.48
CA SER A 73 -11.08 1.74 3.98
C SER A 73 -9.59 1.78 4.32
N LYS A 74 -9.07 0.71 4.96
CA LYS A 74 -7.64 0.60 5.24
C LYS A 74 -6.80 0.47 3.97
N ILE A 75 -7.26 -0.30 2.98
CA ILE A 75 -6.59 -0.47 1.68
C ILE A 75 -6.48 0.89 0.98
N GLN A 76 -7.56 1.68 0.94
CA GLN A 76 -7.56 3.02 0.33
C GLN A 76 -6.46 3.90 0.95
N VAL A 77 -6.41 4.03 2.28
CA VAL A 77 -5.39 4.84 2.97
C VAL A 77 -3.97 4.34 2.69
N LEU A 78 -3.77 3.01 2.65
CA LEU A 78 -2.47 2.43 2.34
C LEU A 78 -2.09 2.61 0.86
N SER A 79 -3.09 2.69 -0.04
CA SER A 79 -2.86 2.86 -1.48
C SER A 79 -2.19 4.19 -1.81
N ASP A 80 -2.39 5.22 -1.01
CA ASP A 80 -1.73 6.52 -1.20
C ASP A 80 -0.25 6.50 -0.78
N ASN A 81 0.18 5.49 -0.01
CA ASN A 81 1.49 5.46 0.64
C ASN A 81 2.34 4.23 0.28
N THR A 82 1.80 3.27 -0.48
CA THR A 82 2.51 2.06 -0.87
C THR A 82 3.52 2.32 -1.99
N SER A 83 4.58 1.53 -2.06
CA SER A 83 5.58 1.65 -3.11
C SER A 83 4.98 1.33 -4.48
N TYR A 84 3.90 0.52 -4.51
CA TYR A 84 3.21 0.15 -5.74
C TYR A 84 2.54 1.35 -6.45
N THR A 85 2.31 2.45 -5.74
CA THR A 85 1.69 3.69 -6.27
C THR A 85 2.65 4.87 -6.33
N SER A 86 3.93 4.66 -5.96
CA SER A 86 4.94 5.73 -5.92
C SER A 86 5.29 6.32 -7.30
N GLU A 87 5.11 5.56 -8.37
CA GLU A 87 5.37 5.99 -9.74
C GLU A 87 4.10 6.51 -10.44
N ASN A 88 4.21 7.50 -11.32
CA ASN A 88 3.07 7.96 -12.12
C ASN A 88 2.90 7.11 -13.41
N ASN A 89 2.71 5.81 -13.25
CA ASN A 89 2.55 4.87 -14.35
C ASN A 89 1.13 4.25 -14.37
N GLU A 90 0.82 3.47 -15.41
CA GLU A 90 -0.49 2.82 -15.55
C GLU A 90 -0.80 1.87 -14.38
N LYS A 91 0.18 1.10 -13.91
CA LYS A 91 0.01 0.15 -12.80
C LYS A 91 -0.41 0.87 -11.53
N SER A 92 0.29 1.95 -11.19
CA SER A 92 0.01 2.77 -10.02
C SER A 92 -1.38 3.41 -10.10
N ARG A 93 -1.78 3.91 -11.28
CA ARG A 93 -3.15 4.42 -11.49
C ARG A 93 -4.21 3.34 -11.30
N ILE A 94 -3.99 2.12 -11.81
CA ILE A 94 -4.91 1.00 -11.62
C ILE A 94 -5.05 0.64 -10.13
N ILE A 95 -3.94 0.64 -9.39
CA ILE A 95 -3.93 0.34 -7.96
C ILE A 95 -4.73 1.36 -7.16
N LEU A 96 -4.50 2.65 -7.43
CA LEU A 96 -5.30 3.71 -6.84
C LEU A 96 -6.78 3.53 -7.20
N SER A 97 -7.10 3.35 -8.48
CA SER A 97 -8.49 3.19 -8.93
C SER A 97 -9.22 2.05 -8.22
N TYR A 98 -8.66 0.82 -8.20
CA TYR A 98 -9.36 -0.27 -7.54
C TYR A 98 -9.43 -0.06 -6.02
N SER A 99 -8.42 0.55 -5.39
CA SER A 99 -8.40 0.75 -3.94
C SER A 99 -9.50 1.71 -3.49
N TYR A 100 -9.70 2.79 -4.24
CA TYR A 100 -10.78 3.74 -4.00
C TYR A 100 -12.15 3.14 -4.35
N MET A 101 -12.27 2.44 -5.48
CA MET A 101 -13.53 1.81 -5.88
C MET A 101 -13.97 0.72 -4.90
N LEU A 102 -13.05 -0.06 -4.33
CA LEU A 102 -13.38 -1.02 -3.28
C LEU A 102 -14.01 -0.33 -2.07
N GLN A 103 -13.39 0.76 -1.60
CA GLN A 103 -13.93 1.49 -0.47
C GLN A 103 -15.31 2.09 -0.78
N SER A 104 -15.49 2.70 -1.95
CA SER A 104 -16.77 3.28 -2.35
C SER A 104 -17.86 2.22 -2.49
N TYR A 105 -17.52 1.07 -3.09
CA TYR A 105 -18.42 -0.08 -3.24
C TYR A 105 -18.93 -0.58 -1.88
N PHE A 106 -18.06 -0.73 -0.89
CA PHE A 106 -18.46 -1.17 0.44
C PHE A 106 -19.03 -0.04 1.31
N GLN A 107 -18.93 1.23 0.91
CA GLN A 107 -19.53 2.34 1.63
C GLN A 107 -21.00 2.53 1.24
N ASP A 108 -21.30 2.37 -0.05
CA ASP A 108 -22.65 2.58 -0.60
C ASP A 108 -23.43 1.25 -0.69
N SER A 109 -23.92 0.79 0.46
CA SER A 109 -24.64 -0.50 0.60
C SER A 109 -25.94 -0.61 -0.21
N GLN A 110 -26.44 0.48 -0.81
CA GLN A 110 -27.68 0.46 -1.62
C GLN A 110 -27.44 0.09 -3.09
N ASN A 111 -26.18 0.01 -3.53
CA ASN A 111 -25.82 -0.26 -4.93
C ASN A 111 -25.00 -1.56 -5.11
N SER A 112 -24.89 -2.43 -4.09
CA SER A 112 -24.22 -3.72 -4.31
C SER A 112 -25.10 -4.57 -5.23
N SER A 113 -24.66 -4.76 -6.46
CA SER A 113 -25.24 -5.73 -7.42
C SER A 113 -24.52 -7.08 -7.34
N ILE A 114 -23.27 -7.09 -6.87
CA ILE A 114 -22.38 -8.26 -6.87
C ILE A 114 -22.83 -9.28 -5.81
N ASP A 115 -23.49 -8.87 -4.74
CA ASP A 115 -24.02 -9.78 -3.71
C ASP A 115 -25.22 -10.60 -4.20
N GLU A 116 -25.98 -10.06 -5.15
CA GLU A 116 -27.06 -10.78 -5.82
C GLU A 116 -26.53 -11.76 -6.89
N ASN A 117 -25.32 -11.55 -7.41
CA ASN A 117 -24.68 -12.41 -8.42
C ASN A 117 -23.49 -13.20 -7.86
N LYS A 118 -23.74 -14.46 -7.48
CA LYS A 118 -22.72 -15.38 -6.95
C LYS A 118 -21.47 -15.49 -7.84
N GLN A 119 -21.61 -15.48 -9.16
CA GLN A 119 -20.47 -15.62 -10.06
C GLN A 119 -19.58 -14.37 -10.05
N GLU A 120 -20.18 -13.18 -9.97
CA GLU A 120 -19.43 -11.93 -9.85
C GLU A 120 -18.73 -11.83 -8.49
N LEU A 121 -19.38 -12.28 -7.42
CA LEU A 121 -18.78 -12.34 -6.09
C LEU A 121 -17.56 -13.27 -6.06
N GLU A 122 -17.67 -14.46 -6.64
CA GLU A 122 -16.54 -15.40 -6.76
C GLU A 122 -15.38 -14.80 -7.56
N GLU A 123 -15.69 -14.06 -8.63
CA GLU A 123 -14.68 -13.41 -9.45
C GLU A 123 -14.02 -12.22 -8.74
N LEU A 124 -14.78 -11.41 -8.01
CA LEU A 124 -14.26 -10.32 -7.17
C LEU A 124 -13.29 -10.88 -6.13
N ILE A 125 -13.70 -11.95 -5.44
CA ILE A 125 -12.87 -12.64 -4.45
C ILE A 125 -11.57 -13.16 -5.08
N ARG A 126 -11.65 -13.75 -6.26
CA ARG A 126 -10.48 -14.23 -7.01
C ARG A 126 -9.53 -13.09 -7.36
N CYS A 127 -10.05 -11.96 -7.85
CA CYS A 127 -9.23 -10.78 -8.14
C CYS A 127 -8.50 -10.29 -6.88
N LEU A 128 -9.19 -10.25 -5.73
CA LEU A 128 -8.58 -9.85 -4.46
C LEU A 128 -7.48 -10.81 -3.99
N ASP A 129 -7.66 -12.12 -4.15
CA ASP A 129 -6.62 -13.11 -3.81
C ASP A 129 -5.35 -12.91 -4.66
N GLU A 130 -5.52 -12.76 -5.97
CA GLU A 130 -4.41 -12.57 -6.92
C GLU A 130 -3.68 -11.24 -6.66
N LEU A 131 -4.43 -10.16 -6.45
CA LEU A 131 -3.88 -8.85 -6.13
C LEU A 131 -3.24 -8.81 -4.73
N SER A 132 -3.68 -9.62 -3.77
CA SER A 132 -3.00 -9.73 -2.47
C SER A 132 -1.59 -10.32 -2.59
N SER A 133 -1.36 -11.17 -3.59
CA SER A 133 -0.04 -11.75 -3.89
C SER A 133 0.79 -10.79 -4.74
N ASN A 134 0.18 -10.22 -5.79
CA ASN A 134 0.79 -9.28 -6.71
C ASN A 134 -0.13 -8.06 -6.99
N PRO A 135 -0.05 -7.01 -6.15
CA PRO A 135 -0.86 -5.80 -6.28
C PRO A 135 -0.78 -5.10 -7.63
N SER A 136 0.34 -5.27 -8.34
CA SER A 136 0.62 -4.63 -9.62
C SER A 136 0.21 -5.48 -10.83
N ASN A 137 -0.55 -6.55 -10.63
CA ASN A 137 -1.11 -7.34 -11.73
C ASN A 137 -2.20 -6.54 -12.46
N ILE A 138 -1.85 -6.04 -13.65
CA ILE A 138 -2.72 -5.18 -14.47
C ILE A 138 -4.02 -5.89 -14.87
N GLU A 139 -3.95 -7.17 -15.21
CA GLU A 139 -5.10 -7.92 -15.72
C GLU A 139 -6.19 -8.04 -14.64
N TYR A 140 -5.82 -8.53 -13.47
CA TYR A 140 -6.74 -8.63 -12.33
C TYR A 140 -7.14 -7.26 -11.77
N GLY A 141 -6.26 -6.27 -11.82
CA GLY A 141 -6.60 -4.90 -11.43
C GLY A 141 -7.68 -4.28 -12.33
N LYS A 142 -7.56 -4.43 -13.66
CA LYS A 142 -8.58 -3.98 -14.62
C LYS A 142 -9.88 -4.77 -14.48
N LYS A 143 -9.78 -6.08 -14.26
CA LYS A 143 -10.95 -6.95 -14.05
C LYS A 143 -11.72 -6.54 -12.79
N LEU A 144 -11.02 -6.30 -11.68
CA LEU A 144 -11.61 -5.82 -10.44
C LEU A 144 -12.31 -4.46 -10.64
N ILE A 145 -11.66 -3.51 -11.31
CA ILE A 145 -12.27 -2.21 -11.64
C ILE A 145 -13.56 -2.39 -12.46
N SER A 146 -13.56 -3.33 -13.41
CA SER A 146 -14.74 -3.61 -14.23
C SER A 146 -15.90 -4.22 -13.44
N LEU A 147 -15.62 -4.98 -12.39
CA LEU A 147 -16.65 -5.56 -11.52
C LEU A 147 -17.25 -4.53 -10.57
N LEU A 148 -16.46 -3.53 -10.16
CA LEU A 148 -16.84 -2.51 -9.18
C LEU A 148 -17.50 -1.27 -9.81
N ARG A 149 -17.65 -1.22 -11.13
CA ARG A 149 -18.26 -0.12 -11.87
C ARG A 149 -19.75 -0.37 -12.09
#